data_AF-W4NGA8-F1
#
_entry.id   AF-W4NGA8-F1
#
_cell.length_a   1.000
_cell.length_b   1.000
_cell.length_c   1.000
_cell.angle_alpha   90.00
_cell.angle_beta   90.00
_cell.angle_gamma   90.00
#
_symmetry.space_group_name_H-M   'P 1'
#
loop_
_entity.id
_entity.type
_entity.pdbx_description
1 polymer ?
#
loop_
_entity_poly.entity_id
_entity_poly.type
_entity_poly.pdbx_seq_one_letter_code
_entity_poly.pdbx_strand_id
1 'polypeptide(L)'
;MSNKSIKDILGQFWGGKGPSSTGGSGSETVCPKGHPMDPSWTHCPRCEAESRANRSTEASSHHSVDDPDRRSNMSPRQPTVVPGGTSSDPSATRHDPGYESQSQATAPTEHRSPRRKITGVLVTFTWERQGDLFALYEGRNVIGKGTVESEGGRPCDVLLSVDATMSNEHAVILCRAGRYELFDSRSTNGTYADDEFVESAGVMLRDGARIKTGETVWLFRKLESDDAPAQQGRARNEGRDEAPRQASEWNEPREPRRSRDDSRIG
;
A
#
# COMPACT_ATOMS: atom_id res chain seq x y z
N MET A 1 -54.75 -27.52 7.15
CA MET A 1 -53.89 -27.74 8.33
C MET A 1 -52.74 -28.67 7.96
N SER A 2 -51.66 -28.62 8.74
CA SER A 2 -50.33 -29.22 8.53
C SER A 2 -50.25 -30.68 8.00
N ASN A 3 -49.20 -30.97 7.21
CA ASN A 3 -48.20 -32.05 7.40
C ASN A 3 -47.71 -32.71 6.09
N LYS A 4 -46.46 -32.43 5.67
CA LYS A 4 -45.58 -33.38 4.95
C LYS A 4 -44.10 -33.15 5.31
N SER A 5 -43.51 -34.12 6.02
CA SER A 5 -42.05 -34.34 6.11
C SER A 5 -41.56 -34.74 4.70
N ILE A 6 -40.42 -34.31 4.14
CA ILE A 6 -39.02 -34.45 4.60
C ILE A 6 -38.58 -35.93 4.71
N LYS A 7 -37.56 -36.27 3.91
CA LYS A 7 -36.69 -37.47 3.84
C LYS A 7 -37.10 -38.71 3.00
N ASP A 8 -36.01 -39.34 2.55
CA ASP A 8 -35.79 -40.71 2.03
C ASP A 8 -36.38 -41.17 0.68
N ILE A 9 -35.58 -40.98 -0.38
CA ILE A 9 -35.45 -41.90 -1.53
C ILE A 9 -33.94 -42.08 -1.81
N LEU A 10 -33.44 -43.32 -1.89
CA LEU A 10 -32.01 -43.62 -2.03
C LEU A 10 -31.80 -44.93 -2.81
N GLY A 11 -30.96 -44.90 -3.87
CA GLY A 11 -30.55 -46.07 -4.65
C GLY A 11 -31.53 -46.50 -5.77
N GLN A 12 -31.11 -47.27 -6.79
CA GLN A 12 -29.75 -47.71 -7.17
C GLN A 12 -29.71 -48.19 -8.65
N PHE A 13 -28.61 -48.84 -9.06
CA PHE A 13 -28.16 -49.25 -10.43
C PHE A 13 -27.46 -48.15 -11.25
N TRP A 14 -26.15 -48.15 -11.48
CA TRP A 14 -25.16 -49.13 -12.01
C TRP A 14 -24.97 -49.09 -13.53
N GLY A 15 -23.71 -48.96 -13.98
CA GLY A 15 -23.26 -49.33 -15.33
C GLY A 15 -22.49 -48.25 -16.09
N GLY A 16 -21.18 -48.12 -15.88
CA GLY A 16 -20.33 -47.21 -16.65
C GLY A 16 -18.83 -47.37 -16.35
N LYS A 17 -18.10 -48.07 -17.24
CA LYS A 17 -16.66 -48.32 -17.09
C LYS A 17 -15.87 -47.01 -17.18
N GLY A 18 -15.02 -46.71 -16.20
CA GLY A 18 -13.99 -45.67 -16.34
C GLY A 18 -12.72 -46.19 -17.02
N PRO A 19 -11.92 -45.32 -17.65
CA PRO A 19 -10.54 -45.63 -18.00
C PRO A 19 -9.63 -45.37 -16.78
N SER A 20 -8.74 -46.32 -16.49
CA SER A 20 -7.65 -46.11 -15.53
C SER A 20 -6.48 -45.40 -16.20
N SER A 21 -6.08 -44.23 -15.66
CA SER A 21 -4.73 -43.68 -15.84
C SER A 21 -4.09 -43.55 -14.46
N THR A 22 -3.40 -44.60 -13.97
CA THR A 22 -1.93 -44.63 -13.93
C THR A 22 -1.29 -43.25 -13.73
N GLY A 23 -0.66 -43.05 -12.57
CA GLY A 23 -0.05 -41.78 -12.23
C GLY A 23 1.18 -41.48 -13.08
N GLY A 24 1.24 -40.26 -13.61
CA GLY A 24 2.50 -39.64 -14.01
C GLY A 24 3.14 -38.99 -12.79
N SER A 25 4.24 -39.54 -12.30
CA SER A 25 5.15 -38.77 -11.44
C SER A 25 5.76 -37.69 -12.32
N GLY A 26 5.29 -36.45 -12.17
CA GLY A 26 5.77 -35.31 -12.94
C GLY A 26 7.21 -35.01 -12.57
N SER A 27 8.16 -35.57 -13.31
CA SER A 27 9.57 -35.21 -13.20
C SER A 27 9.72 -33.75 -13.62
N GLU A 28 9.90 -32.86 -12.63
CA GLU A 28 10.20 -31.45 -12.87
C GLU A 28 11.36 -31.35 -13.87
N THR A 29 11.06 -30.90 -15.09
CA THR A 29 12.02 -30.93 -16.18
C THR A 29 12.82 -29.64 -16.10
N VAL A 30 13.84 -29.67 -15.24
CA VAL A 30 14.66 -28.49 -14.94
C VAL A 30 15.64 -28.24 -16.08
N CYS A 31 15.71 -26.99 -16.56
CA CYS A 31 16.67 -26.61 -17.59
C CYS A 31 18.11 -26.52 -17.02
N PRO A 32 19.16 -26.45 -17.84
CA PRO A 32 20.56 -26.39 -17.37
C PRO A 32 20.92 -25.21 -16.43
N LYS A 33 20.05 -24.20 -16.29
CA LYS A 33 20.19 -23.10 -15.32
C LYS A 33 19.45 -23.29 -13.99
N GLY A 34 18.71 -24.39 -13.81
CA GLY A 34 17.91 -24.62 -12.59
C GLY A 34 16.45 -24.14 -12.67
N HIS A 35 15.95 -23.72 -13.83
CA HIS A 35 14.55 -23.27 -13.97
C HIS A 35 13.61 -24.45 -14.26
N PRO A 36 12.47 -24.56 -13.55
CA PRO A 36 11.47 -25.58 -13.84
C PRO A 36 10.83 -25.32 -15.22
N MET A 37 10.59 -26.39 -15.97
CA MET A 37 9.87 -26.37 -17.25
C MET A 37 8.88 -27.53 -17.35
N ASP A 38 7.89 -27.35 -18.22
CA ASP A 38 7.04 -28.44 -18.68
C ASP A 38 7.86 -29.42 -19.57
N PRO A 39 7.69 -30.76 -19.45
CA PRO A 39 8.39 -31.74 -20.27
C PRO A 39 8.18 -31.60 -21.79
N SER A 40 7.14 -30.89 -22.24
CA SER A 40 6.89 -30.60 -23.66
C SER A 40 7.73 -29.44 -24.22
N TRP A 41 8.44 -28.68 -23.38
CA TRP A 41 9.17 -27.49 -23.80
C TRP A 41 10.62 -27.79 -24.20
N THR A 42 10.95 -27.54 -25.47
CA THR A 42 12.31 -27.69 -26.00
C THR A 42 13.25 -26.52 -25.66
N HIS A 43 12.69 -25.38 -25.21
CA HIS A 43 13.42 -24.13 -24.93
C HIS A 43 12.93 -23.52 -23.61
N CYS A 44 13.81 -22.85 -22.87
CA CYS A 44 13.48 -22.23 -21.57
C CYS A 44 13.16 -20.74 -21.72
N PRO A 45 11.90 -20.29 -21.51
CA PRO A 45 11.53 -18.88 -21.68
C PRO A 45 12.26 -17.95 -20.70
N ARG A 46 12.60 -18.42 -19.50
CA ARG A 46 13.34 -17.65 -18.48
C ARG A 46 14.78 -17.37 -18.95
N CYS A 47 15.49 -18.40 -19.39
CA CYS A 47 16.84 -18.27 -19.96
C CYS A 47 16.85 -17.40 -21.22
N GLU A 48 15.81 -17.48 -22.06
CA GLU A 48 15.72 -16.64 -23.24
C GLU A 48 15.53 -15.16 -22.86
N ALA A 49 14.63 -14.86 -21.92
CA ALA A 49 14.40 -13.51 -21.40
C ALA A 49 15.68 -12.89 -20.79
N GLU A 50 16.43 -13.66 -20.00
CA GLU A 50 17.77 -13.27 -19.51
C GLU A 50 18.73 -12.94 -20.66
N SER A 51 18.78 -13.78 -21.70
CA SER A 51 19.66 -13.56 -22.86
C SER A 51 19.27 -12.35 -23.70
N ARG A 52 18.00 -11.93 -23.65
CA ARG A 52 17.50 -10.71 -24.29
C ARG A 52 17.89 -9.49 -23.45
N ALA A 53 17.67 -9.54 -22.13
CA ALA A 53 18.06 -8.48 -21.20
C ALA A 53 19.57 -8.18 -21.22
N ASN A 54 20.43 -9.22 -21.19
CA ASN A 54 21.89 -9.04 -21.20
C ASN A 54 22.38 -8.41 -22.53
N ARG A 55 21.72 -8.73 -23.65
CA ARG A 55 22.02 -8.10 -24.95
C ARG A 55 21.55 -6.65 -25.03
N SER A 56 20.50 -6.27 -24.32
CA SER A 56 20.12 -4.84 -24.18
C SER A 56 21.18 -4.03 -23.43
N THR A 57 21.86 -4.61 -22.43
CA THR A 57 22.99 -3.95 -21.76
C THR A 57 24.26 -3.88 -22.62
N GLU A 58 24.56 -4.90 -23.41
CA GLU A 58 25.71 -4.91 -24.33
C GLU A 58 25.53 -3.96 -25.54
N ALA A 59 24.29 -3.78 -26.03
CA ALA A 59 23.99 -2.90 -27.16
C ALA A 59 24.03 -1.39 -26.82
N SER A 60 24.22 -1.02 -25.55
CA SER A 60 24.04 0.37 -25.07
C SER A 60 25.36 1.16 -24.87
N SER A 61 26.52 0.62 -25.26
CA SER A 61 27.84 1.11 -24.83
C SER A 61 28.76 1.68 -25.94
N HIS A 62 28.23 2.14 -27.07
CA HIS A 62 29.03 2.74 -28.16
C HIS A 62 28.48 4.06 -28.73
N HIS A 63 28.83 5.16 -28.07
CA HIS A 63 28.92 6.54 -28.57
C HIS A 63 30.22 7.14 -28.01
N SER A 64 31.07 7.89 -28.72
CA SER A 64 31.20 8.25 -30.15
C SER A 64 32.64 8.74 -30.37
N VAL A 65 33.16 8.73 -31.62
CA VAL A 65 33.89 9.85 -32.26
C VAL A 65 34.22 9.51 -33.73
N ASP A 66 34.02 10.48 -34.63
CA ASP A 66 34.58 10.51 -35.98
C ASP A 66 35.99 11.13 -35.96
N ASP A 67 36.93 10.62 -36.76
CA ASP A 67 37.73 11.38 -37.78
C ASP A 67 38.56 10.37 -38.66
N PRO A 68 39.42 10.73 -39.67
CA PRO A 68 39.20 10.14 -40.99
C PRO A 68 40.43 9.47 -41.68
N ASP A 69 40.14 8.86 -42.82
CA ASP A 69 41.01 8.68 -44.01
C ASP A 69 42.52 8.35 -43.81
N ARG A 70 42.89 7.05 -43.80
CA ARG A 70 43.73 6.43 -44.88
C ARG A 70 44.19 4.97 -44.70
N ARG A 71 43.78 4.15 -45.69
CA ARG A 71 44.58 3.22 -46.54
C ARG A 71 45.56 2.16 -45.95
N SER A 72 45.40 0.96 -46.51
CA SER A 72 46.46 -0.01 -46.89
C SER A 72 47.06 -0.99 -45.85
N ASN A 73 46.35 -2.10 -45.65
CA ASN A 73 46.73 -3.47 -46.05
C ASN A 73 48.21 -3.98 -45.92
N MET A 74 48.31 -5.22 -45.43
CA MET A 74 49.42 -6.20 -45.48
C MET A 74 50.43 -6.30 -44.31
N SER A 75 50.61 -7.55 -43.87
CA SER A 75 51.64 -8.12 -42.96
C SER A 75 52.87 -8.57 -43.80
N PRO A 76 54.00 -9.18 -43.29
CA PRO A 76 54.23 -9.77 -41.95
C PRO A 76 55.68 -9.73 -41.35
N ARG A 77 55.85 -10.43 -40.21
CA ARG A 77 57.09 -11.02 -39.59
C ARG A 77 57.93 -10.18 -38.59
N GLN A 78 58.50 -10.93 -37.63
CA GLN A 78 59.50 -10.58 -36.59
C GLN A 78 60.93 -11.00 -37.06
N PRO A 79 62.04 -10.93 -36.26
CA PRO A 79 62.30 -10.38 -34.91
C PRO A 79 63.42 -9.26 -34.95
N THR A 80 64.44 -9.00 -34.08
CA THR A 80 65.13 -9.73 -32.96
C THR A 80 66.08 -8.80 -32.14
N VAL A 81 66.60 -9.32 -31.00
CA VAL A 81 67.85 -8.94 -30.26
C VAL A 81 67.87 -7.69 -29.33
N VAL A 82 67.75 -7.99 -28.02
CA VAL A 82 68.46 -7.56 -26.77
C VAL A 82 69.59 -6.48 -26.82
N PRO A 83 69.97 -5.78 -25.70
CA PRO A 83 69.88 -6.25 -24.28
C PRO A 83 69.45 -5.28 -23.16
N GLY A 84 69.02 -5.88 -22.04
CA GLY A 84 68.66 -5.19 -20.79
C GLY A 84 67.89 -6.09 -19.79
N GLY A 85 68.48 -7.22 -19.35
CA GLY A 85 67.90 -8.05 -18.28
C GLY A 85 67.95 -7.37 -16.90
N THR A 86 67.19 -7.81 -15.90
CA THR A 86 67.06 -9.21 -15.48
C THR A 86 65.63 -9.75 -15.33
N SER A 87 65.53 -11.09 -15.34
CA SER A 87 64.44 -11.89 -14.80
C SER A 87 64.33 -11.73 -13.25
N SER A 88 63.37 -12.28 -12.50
CA SER A 88 62.61 -13.52 -12.73
C SER A 88 61.31 -13.63 -11.92
N ASP A 89 60.34 -14.36 -12.47
CA ASP A 89 59.37 -15.15 -11.69
C ASP A 89 60.09 -16.41 -11.16
N PRO A 90 59.96 -16.75 -9.88
CA PRO A 90 59.40 -18.08 -9.60
C PRO A 90 58.43 -18.12 -8.40
N SER A 91 57.36 -18.90 -8.58
CA SER A 91 56.50 -19.42 -7.52
C SER A 91 57.29 -20.04 -6.36
N ALA A 92 57.15 -19.47 -5.14
CA ALA A 92 57.58 -20.07 -3.87
C ALA A 92 56.76 -19.52 -2.69
N THR A 93 56.23 -20.42 -1.86
CA THR A 93 55.31 -20.12 -0.75
C THR A 93 55.94 -19.31 0.39
N ARG A 94 55.22 -18.32 0.93
CA ARG A 94 55.35 -17.88 2.34
C ARG A 94 53.97 -17.57 2.94
N HIS A 95 53.73 -18.11 4.14
CA HIS A 95 52.72 -17.58 5.06
C HIS A 95 53.34 -16.46 5.90
N ASP A 96 52.55 -15.45 6.24
CA ASP A 96 52.47 -14.88 7.60
C ASP A 96 51.13 -14.10 7.72
N PRO A 97 50.70 -13.63 8.91
CA PRO A 97 49.29 -13.50 9.22
C PRO A 97 48.80 -12.05 9.37
N GLY A 98 47.49 -11.91 9.58
CA GLY A 98 46.91 -10.82 10.37
C GLY A 98 47.23 -9.39 9.95
N TYR A 99 46.48 -8.86 8.98
CA TYR A 99 46.01 -7.49 9.13
C TYR A 99 44.55 -7.54 9.59
N GLU A 100 44.23 -6.82 10.65
CA GLU A 100 42.84 -6.66 11.09
C GLU A 100 42.11 -5.85 10.02
N SER A 101 41.14 -6.46 9.34
CA SER A 101 40.22 -5.72 8.50
C SER A 101 39.30 -4.91 9.41
N GLN A 102 39.77 -3.74 9.82
CA GLN A 102 38.94 -2.74 10.50
C GLN A 102 37.86 -2.31 9.52
N SER A 103 36.71 -2.98 9.63
CA SER A 103 35.48 -2.65 8.94
C SER A 103 35.01 -1.28 9.42
N GLN A 104 35.59 -0.25 8.82
CA GLN A 104 35.19 1.14 9.01
C GLN A 104 33.78 1.26 8.43
N ALA A 105 32.79 0.98 9.29
CA ALA A 105 31.40 1.05 8.94
C ALA A 105 31.06 2.50 8.62
N THR A 106 31.08 2.82 7.32
CA THR A 106 30.33 3.92 6.75
C THR A 106 28.87 3.66 7.05
N ALA A 107 28.44 4.09 8.24
CA ALA A 107 27.05 4.05 8.66
C ALA A 107 26.24 4.64 7.50
N PRO A 108 25.24 3.91 6.96
CA PRO A 108 24.42 4.46 5.90
C PRO A 108 23.82 5.76 6.40
N THR A 109 24.23 6.88 5.81
CA THR A 109 23.53 8.15 5.95
C THR A 109 22.22 7.98 5.20
N GLU A 110 21.27 7.27 5.82
CA GLU A 110 19.94 7.12 5.28
C GLU A 110 19.40 8.52 5.07
N HIS A 111 19.24 8.88 3.79
CA HIS A 111 18.39 9.99 3.39
C HIS A 111 16.97 9.58 3.77
N ARG A 112 16.65 9.77 5.06
CA ARG A 112 15.40 9.41 5.72
C ARG A 112 14.33 10.34 5.20
N SER A 113 13.86 10.06 3.97
CA SER A 113 12.73 10.69 3.31
C SER A 113 11.66 10.93 4.36
N PRO A 114 11.27 12.20 4.60
CA PRO A 114 10.55 12.58 5.80
C PRO A 114 9.28 11.73 5.91
N ARG A 115 9.26 10.85 6.93
CA ARG A 115 8.16 9.90 7.11
C ARG A 115 6.89 10.72 7.29
N ARG A 116 5.96 10.54 6.36
CA ARG A 116 4.64 11.19 6.37
C ARG A 116 3.99 10.96 7.74
N LYS A 117 3.25 11.94 8.24
CA LYS A 117 2.54 11.82 9.52
C LYS A 117 1.52 10.69 9.44
N ILE A 118 1.44 9.83 10.46
CA ILE A 118 0.33 8.86 10.58
C ILE A 118 -0.91 9.62 11.03
N THR A 119 -2.05 9.35 10.38
CA THR A 119 -3.33 10.06 10.59
C THR A 119 -4.53 9.12 10.74
N GLY A 120 -4.34 7.82 10.49
CA GLY A 120 -5.37 6.81 10.72
C GLY A 120 -4.82 5.40 10.63
N VAL A 121 -5.70 4.41 10.75
CA VAL A 121 -5.43 3.01 10.44
C VAL A 121 -6.59 2.38 9.70
N LEU A 122 -6.29 1.38 8.87
CA LEU A 122 -7.25 0.35 8.47
C LEU A 122 -6.93 -0.94 9.24
N VAL A 123 -7.97 -1.63 9.70
CA VAL A 123 -7.85 -2.96 10.31
C VAL A 123 -8.79 -3.92 9.60
N THR A 124 -8.33 -5.10 9.20
CA THR A 124 -9.21 -6.16 8.68
C THR A 124 -9.11 -7.43 9.51
N PHE A 125 -10.20 -8.17 9.59
CA PHE A 125 -10.30 -9.50 10.19
C PHE A 125 -10.89 -10.52 9.19
N THR A 126 -10.91 -10.19 7.89
CA THR A 126 -11.53 -11.03 6.85
C THR A 126 -10.78 -12.34 6.64
N TRP A 127 -9.44 -12.29 6.70
CA TRP A 127 -8.56 -13.42 6.38
C TRP A 127 -7.97 -14.05 7.64
N GLU A 128 -7.38 -13.24 8.52
CA GLU A 128 -6.82 -13.70 9.80
C GLU A 128 -7.67 -13.28 11.01
N ARG A 129 -7.88 -14.19 11.96
CA ARG A 129 -8.75 -13.97 13.14
C ARG A 129 -8.13 -13.02 14.17
N GLN A 130 -6.81 -12.87 14.14
CA GLN A 130 -6.01 -11.96 14.94
C GLN A 130 -6.10 -10.53 14.38
N GLY A 131 -6.36 -10.42 13.07
CA GLY A 131 -6.50 -9.18 12.32
C GLY A 131 -5.17 -8.57 11.85
N ASP A 132 -5.23 -7.96 10.67
CA ASP A 132 -4.12 -7.20 10.08
C ASP A 132 -4.37 -5.70 10.23
N LEU A 133 -3.32 -4.93 10.55
CA LEU A 133 -3.40 -3.48 10.77
C LEU A 133 -2.42 -2.73 9.85
N PHE A 134 -2.95 -1.72 9.17
CA PHE A 134 -2.23 -0.89 8.21
C PHE A 134 -2.31 0.59 8.60
N ALA A 135 -1.17 1.28 8.63
CA ALA A 135 -1.11 2.70 8.95
C ALA A 135 -1.51 3.55 7.73
N LEU A 136 -2.41 4.51 7.94
CA LEU A 136 -2.74 5.54 6.97
C LEU A 136 -1.93 6.80 7.25
N TYR A 137 -1.18 7.23 6.25
CA TYR A 137 -0.33 8.40 6.29
C TYR A 137 -1.05 9.64 5.73
N GLU A 138 -0.53 10.83 6.01
CA GLU A 138 -0.97 12.05 5.34
C GLU A 138 -0.72 11.98 3.81
N GLY A 139 -1.59 12.61 3.03
CA GLY A 139 -1.60 12.55 1.57
C GLY A 139 -2.32 11.31 1.03
N ARG A 140 -1.85 10.80 -0.12
CA ARG A 140 -2.42 9.64 -0.81
C ARG A 140 -2.03 8.33 -0.12
N ASN A 141 -2.99 7.44 0.11
CA ASN A 141 -2.75 6.05 0.50
C ASN A 141 -3.49 5.15 -0.47
N VAL A 142 -2.78 4.23 -1.13
CA VAL A 142 -3.38 3.29 -2.07
C VAL A 142 -3.68 1.96 -1.38
N ILE A 143 -4.90 1.44 -1.59
CA ILE A 143 -5.35 0.11 -1.17
C ILE A 143 -5.35 -0.80 -2.40
N GLY A 144 -4.75 -1.97 -2.28
CA GLY A 144 -4.74 -2.98 -3.35
C GLY A 144 -3.92 -4.22 -3.02
N LYS A 145 -3.98 -5.21 -3.91
CA LYS A 145 -3.25 -6.49 -3.76
C LYS A 145 -1.86 -6.51 -4.41
N GLY A 146 -1.39 -5.38 -4.94
CA GLY A 146 -0.16 -5.33 -5.73
C GLY A 146 0.44 -3.92 -5.86
N THR A 147 0.79 -3.58 -7.09
CA THR A 147 1.63 -2.43 -7.44
C THR A 147 0.83 -1.22 -7.95
N VAL A 148 1.37 -0.05 -7.67
CA VAL A 148 0.92 1.28 -8.09
C VAL A 148 1.65 1.62 -9.38
N GLU A 149 1.11 1.18 -10.52
CA GLU A 149 1.72 1.37 -11.84
C GLU A 149 1.93 2.87 -12.16
N SER A 150 1.00 3.70 -11.68
CA SER A 150 1.04 5.16 -11.79
C SER A 150 2.21 5.82 -11.03
N GLU A 151 2.81 5.13 -10.06
CA GLU A 151 3.94 5.59 -9.24
C GLU A 151 5.17 4.66 -9.42
N GLY A 152 5.40 4.20 -10.65
CA GLY A 152 6.61 3.45 -11.03
C GLY A 152 6.63 1.99 -10.57
N GLY A 153 5.46 1.39 -10.30
CA GLY A 153 5.35 -0.01 -9.91
C GLY A 153 5.72 -0.28 -8.44
N ARG A 154 5.73 0.75 -7.57
CA ARG A 154 5.90 0.56 -6.12
C ARG A 154 4.75 -0.29 -5.54
N PRO A 155 4.92 -0.96 -4.39
CA PRO A 155 3.79 -1.56 -3.67
C PRO A 155 2.75 -0.52 -3.21
N CYS A 156 1.51 -0.95 -3.05
CA CYS A 156 0.45 -0.17 -2.38
C CYS A 156 0.82 0.19 -0.94
N ASP A 157 0.27 1.31 -0.44
CA ASP A 157 0.45 1.76 0.96
C ASP A 157 -0.27 0.82 1.94
N VAL A 158 -1.43 0.32 1.54
CA VAL A 158 -2.22 -0.74 2.19
C VAL A 158 -2.21 -1.94 1.23
N LEU A 159 -1.20 -2.80 1.37
CA LEU A 159 -0.99 -3.98 0.53
C LEU A 159 -1.58 -5.23 1.17
N LEU A 160 -2.55 -5.87 0.51
CA LEU A 160 -3.10 -7.16 0.94
C LEU A 160 -3.19 -8.15 -0.23
N SER A 161 -2.18 -9.00 -0.37
CA SER A 161 -1.99 -9.89 -1.53
C SER A 161 -2.88 -11.14 -1.55
N VAL A 162 -3.53 -11.50 -0.44
CA VAL A 162 -4.34 -12.72 -0.31
C VAL A 162 -5.71 -12.63 -1.00
N ASP A 163 -6.29 -11.43 -1.12
CA ASP A 163 -7.61 -11.24 -1.74
C ASP A 163 -7.50 -11.26 -3.26
N ALA A 164 -7.79 -12.41 -3.87
CA ALA A 164 -7.78 -12.58 -5.32
C ALA A 164 -8.81 -11.72 -6.08
N THR A 165 -9.82 -11.18 -5.39
CA THR A 165 -10.89 -10.34 -5.97
C THR A 165 -10.60 -8.83 -5.85
N MET A 166 -9.59 -8.45 -5.05
CA MET A 166 -9.08 -7.09 -4.99
C MET A 166 -8.27 -6.79 -6.27
N SER A 167 -8.14 -5.51 -6.62
CA SER A 167 -7.39 -5.04 -7.79
C SER A 167 -5.96 -4.65 -7.36
N ASN A 168 -5.00 -4.59 -8.30
CA ASN A 168 -3.61 -4.24 -7.96
C ASN A 168 -3.53 -2.83 -7.36
N GLU A 169 -4.15 -1.86 -8.04
CA GLU A 169 -4.54 -0.53 -7.54
C GLU A 169 -6.09 -0.58 -7.47
N HIS A 170 -6.70 -0.54 -6.29
CA HIS A 170 -8.16 -0.78 -6.14
C HIS A 170 -8.90 0.45 -5.60
N ALA A 171 -8.41 1.06 -4.51
CA ALA A 171 -9.00 2.26 -3.93
C ALA A 171 -7.92 3.21 -3.39
N VAL A 172 -8.29 4.47 -3.16
CA VAL A 172 -7.42 5.51 -2.59
C VAL A 172 -8.11 6.16 -1.41
N ILE A 173 -7.43 6.27 -0.27
CA ILE A 173 -7.81 7.20 0.81
C ILE A 173 -6.86 8.40 0.77
N LEU A 174 -7.45 9.59 0.54
CA LEU A 174 -6.76 10.87 0.64
C LEU A 174 -6.94 11.45 2.04
N CYS A 175 -5.87 11.42 2.84
CA CYS A 175 -5.83 11.97 4.19
C CYS A 175 -5.28 13.41 4.13
N ARG A 176 -6.09 14.43 4.44
CA ARG A 176 -5.65 15.83 4.41
C ARG A 176 -6.38 16.67 5.45
N ALA A 177 -5.63 17.34 6.34
CA ALA A 177 -6.17 18.27 7.34
C ALA A 177 -7.37 17.72 8.13
N GLY A 178 -7.26 16.49 8.63
CA GLY A 178 -8.32 15.80 9.39
C GLY A 178 -9.51 15.28 8.55
N ARG A 179 -9.48 15.46 7.23
CA ARG A 179 -10.43 14.85 6.30
C ARG A 179 -9.84 13.61 5.63
N TYR A 180 -10.73 12.68 5.28
CA TYR A 180 -10.40 11.36 4.76
C TYR A 180 -11.39 11.05 3.64
N GLU A 181 -10.93 11.22 2.41
CA GLU A 181 -11.76 11.15 1.20
C GLU A 181 -11.41 9.83 0.47
N LEU A 182 -12.36 8.91 0.35
CA LEU A 182 -12.21 7.59 -0.28
C LEU A 182 -12.68 7.63 -1.73
N PHE A 183 -11.88 7.08 -2.65
CA PHE A 183 -12.17 6.99 -4.08
C PHE A 183 -11.92 5.58 -4.59
N ASP A 184 -12.83 5.05 -5.41
CA ASP A 184 -12.56 3.85 -6.22
C ASP A 184 -11.56 4.18 -7.34
N SER A 185 -10.60 3.28 -7.62
CA SER A 185 -9.55 3.48 -8.62
C SER A 185 -9.84 2.82 -9.98
N ARG A 186 -11.13 2.71 -10.34
CA ARG A 186 -11.66 1.87 -11.43
C ARG A 186 -11.41 0.38 -11.16
N SER A 187 -11.75 -0.03 -9.94
CA SER A 187 -11.60 -1.41 -9.52
C SER A 187 -12.51 -2.37 -10.30
N THR A 188 -12.18 -3.66 -10.27
CA THR A 188 -12.92 -4.69 -11.02
C THR A 188 -14.29 -5.00 -10.41
N ASN A 189 -14.42 -4.86 -9.09
CA ASN A 189 -15.59 -5.30 -8.30
C ASN A 189 -16.29 -4.15 -7.54
N GLY A 190 -15.77 -2.93 -7.64
CA GLY A 190 -16.28 -1.77 -6.91
C GLY A 190 -15.72 -1.64 -5.49
N THR A 191 -15.62 -0.40 -5.03
CA THR A 191 -15.35 -0.02 -3.63
C THR A 191 -16.65 0.41 -2.96
N TYR A 192 -16.84 0.01 -1.70
CA TYR A 192 -18.03 0.35 -0.90
C TYR A 192 -17.62 0.95 0.46
N ALA A 193 -18.45 1.85 1.00
CA ALA A 193 -18.29 2.46 2.32
C ALA A 193 -19.63 2.43 3.07
N ASP A 194 -19.62 1.88 4.29
CA ASP A 194 -20.82 1.63 5.11
C ASP A 194 -21.95 0.95 4.33
N ASP A 195 -21.56 -0.03 3.50
CA ASP A 195 -22.36 -0.83 2.55
C ASP A 195 -22.96 -0.05 1.35
N GLU A 196 -22.69 1.26 1.20
CA GLU A 196 -23.02 2.08 0.03
C GLU A 196 -21.89 2.07 -1.02
N PHE A 197 -22.21 2.16 -2.32
CA PHE A 197 -21.21 2.15 -3.41
C PHE A 197 -20.50 3.50 -3.54
N VAL A 198 -19.17 3.49 -3.71
CA VAL A 198 -18.36 4.72 -3.86
C VAL A 198 -18.36 5.19 -5.32
N GLU A 199 -19.17 6.21 -5.62
CA GLU A 199 -19.16 6.87 -6.92
C GLU A 199 -17.83 7.58 -7.24
N SER A 200 -17.63 7.92 -8.52
CA SER A 200 -16.43 8.61 -9.05
C SER A 200 -16.09 9.95 -8.39
N ALA A 201 -17.03 10.56 -7.65
CA ALA A 201 -16.81 11.79 -6.88
C ALA A 201 -16.11 11.54 -5.52
N GLY A 202 -16.05 10.28 -5.07
CA GLY A 202 -15.55 9.88 -3.76
C GLY A 202 -16.53 10.14 -2.60
N VAL A 203 -16.17 9.62 -1.42
CA VAL A 203 -16.99 9.74 -0.19
C VAL A 203 -16.15 10.14 1.02
N MET A 204 -16.73 10.94 1.93
CA MET A 204 -16.07 11.37 3.17
C MET A 204 -16.20 10.32 4.27
N LEU A 205 -15.08 9.74 4.71
CA LEU A 205 -15.05 8.71 5.74
C LEU A 205 -15.28 9.27 7.15
N ARG A 206 -16.17 8.61 7.89
CA ARG A 206 -16.41 8.81 9.33
C ARG A 206 -15.45 7.93 10.15
N ASP A 207 -15.20 8.28 11.39
CA ASP A 207 -14.44 7.36 12.27
C ASP A 207 -15.29 6.11 12.55
N GLY A 208 -14.68 4.92 12.44
CA GLY A 208 -15.38 3.64 12.54
C GLY A 208 -16.09 3.17 11.27
N ALA A 209 -15.95 3.87 10.14
CA ALA A 209 -16.57 3.47 8.87
C ALA A 209 -16.04 2.10 8.38
N ARG A 210 -16.92 1.32 7.76
CA ARG A 210 -16.62 0.01 7.15
C ARG A 210 -16.35 0.19 5.66
N ILE A 211 -15.21 -0.24 5.17
CA ILE A 211 -14.87 -0.17 3.73
C ILE A 211 -14.82 -1.59 3.18
N LYS A 212 -15.43 -1.86 2.01
CA LYS A 212 -15.25 -3.14 1.29
C LYS A 212 -14.51 -2.90 -0.03
N THR A 213 -13.51 -3.74 -0.29
CA THR A 213 -12.70 -3.75 -1.52
C THR A 213 -12.35 -5.20 -1.86
N GLY A 214 -12.78 -5.72 -3.02
CA GLY A 214 -12.77 -7.17 -3.24
C GLY A 214 -13.72 -7.84 -2.23
N GLU A 215 -13.29 -8.90 -1.55
CA GLU A 215 -14.02 -9.50 -0.43
C GLU A 215 -13.53 -9.01 0.94
N THR A 216 -12.39 -8.31 0.97
CA THR A 216 -11.83 -7.71 2.18
C THR A 216 -12.72 -6.59 2.72
N VAL A 217 -13.03 -6.67 4.01
CA VAL A 217 -13.71 -5.61 4.76
C VAL A 217 -12.74 -5.00 5.78
N TRP A 218 -12.62 -3.68 5.73
CA TRP A 218 -11.78 -2.87 6.62
C TRP A 218 -12.65 -2.11 7.62
N LEU A 219 -12.17 -2.00 8.86
CA LEU A 219 -12.58 -0.97 9.80
C LEU A 219 -11.59 0.20 9.70
N PHE A 220 -12.07 1.37 9.31
CA PHE A 220 -11.27 2.60 9.29
C PHE A 220 -11.35 3.32 10.64
N ARG A 221 -10.19 3.68 11.22
CA ARG A 221 -10.11 4.54 12.39
C ARG A 221 -9.26 5.78 12.13
N LYS A 222 -9.72 6.93 12.63
CA LYS A 222 -8.97 8.19 12.66
C LYS A 222 -7.99 8.19 13.83
N LEU A 223 -6.80 8.75 13.62
CA LEU A 223 -5.82 9.01 14.66
C LEU A 223 -5.51 10.50 14.68
N GLU A 224 -5.96 11.15 15.74
CA GLU A 224 -5.56 12.52 16.07
C GLU A 224 -4.23 12.47 16.84
N SER A 225 -3.38 13.48 16.68
CA SER A 225 -2.18 13.66 17.50
C SER A 225 -2.05 15.11 17.94
N ASP A 226 -1.39 15.31 19.07
CA ASP A 226 -1.34 16.58 19.81
C ASP A 226 -0.56 17.71 19.11
N ASP A 227 -0.10 17.51 17.87
CA ASP A 227 0.52 18.57 17.05
C ASP A 227 -0.48 19.62 16.55
N ALA A 228 -1.77 19.48 16.86
CA ALA A 228 -2.74 20.54 16.65
C ALA A 228 -2.36 21.75 17.52
N PRO A 229 -2.20 22.97 16.96
CA PRO A 229 -1.89 24.15 17.76
C PRO A 229 -3.04 24.38 18.75
N ALA A 230 -2.77 24.15 20.03
CA ALA A 230 -3.79 24.05 21.07
C ALA A 230 -4.74 25.25 21.01
N GLN A 231 -5.99 25.00 20.60
CA GLN A 231 -7.05 25.99 20.65
C GLN A 231 -7.38 26.22 22.13
N GLN A 232 -6.66 27.16 22.74
CA GLN A 232 -6.91 27.66 24.08
C GLN A 232 -8.21 28.47 24.10
N GLY A 233 -9.33 27.76 23.93
CA GLY A 233 -10.65 28.21 24.32
C GLY A 233 -10.67 28.40 25.82
N ARG A 234 -10.13 29.54 26.29
CA ARG A 234 -10.17 29.95 27.69
C ARG A 234 -11.62 30.20 28.06
N ALA A 235 -12.31 29.16 28.51
CA ALA A 235 -13.56 29.24 29.24
C ALA A 235 -13.30 29.94 30.59
N ARG A 236 -13.01 31.25 30.53
CA ARG A 236 -12.82 32.12 31.67
C ARG A 236 -14.20 32.37 32.28
N ASN A 237 -14.68 31.38 33.03
CA ASN A 237 -16.03 31.32 33.57
C ASN A 237 -16.21 32.23 34.79
N GLU A 238 -15.82 33.50 34.64
CA GLU A 238 -16.13 34.58 35.58
C GLU A 238 -17.56 35.06 35.29
N GLY A 239 -18.52 34.28 35.80
CA GLY A 239 -19.90 34.23 35.27
C GLY A 239 -21.01 34.28 36.32
N ARG A 240 -20.78 34.91 37.47
CA ARG A 240 -21.77 35.23 38.53
C ARG A 240 -22.36 34.03 39.29
N ASP A 241 -21.91 33.85 40.54
CA ASP A 241 -22.76 33.31 41.61
C ASP A 241 -23.92 34.27 41.89
N GLU A 242 -25.18 33.85 41.68
CA GLU A 242 -26.34 34.58 42.21
C GLU A 242 -27.55 33.65 42.43
N ALA A 243 -27.61 33.03 43.61
CA ALA A 243 -28.76 32.27 44.09
C ALA A 243 -28.76 32.27 45.64
N PRO A 244 -29.92 32.09 46.30
CA PRO A 244 -31.00 33.06 46.28
C PRO A 244 -31.31 33.58 47.70
N ARG A 245 -31.97 34.73 47.82
CA ARG A 245 -32.58 35.17 49.08
C ARG A 245 -34.09 35.27 48.93
N GLN A 246 -34.81 34.57 49.81
CA GLN A 246 -36.26 34.52 49.83
C GLN A 246 -36.85 35.75 50.55
N ALA A 247 -38.16 35.96 50.34
CA ALA A 247 -39.16 36.63 51.20
C ALA A 247 -38.69 37.64 52.28
N SER A 248 -39.31 38.82 52.43
CA SER A 248 -40.75 39.05 52.31
C SER A 248 -41.11 40.55 52.26
N GLU A 249 -42.12 40.91 51.47
CA GLU A 249 -43.18 41.82 51.92
C GLU A 249 -44.44 41.71 51.04
N TRP A 250 -45.59 41.46 51.67
CA TRP A 250 -46.93 41.61 51.08
C TRP A 250 -47.56 42.85 51.73
N ASN A 251 -47.94 43.86 50.95
CA ASN A 251 -48.92 44.86 51.39
C ASN A 251 -49.54 45.63 50.21
N GLU A 252 -50.74 45.22 49.82
CA GLU A 252 -51.71 46.02 49.07
C GLU A 252 -52.68 46.74 50.05
N PRO A 253 -53.60 47.60 49.60
CA PRO A 253 -53.41 48.68 48.63
C PRO A 253 -54.04 50.00 49.14
N ARG A 254 -53.63 51.16 48.60
CA ARG A 254 -54.42 52.41 48.73
C ARG A 254 -54.36 53.26 47.46
N GLU A 255 -55.49 53.37 46.76
CA GLU A 255 -55.70 54.43 45.77
C GLU A 255 -55.64 55.82 46.42
N PRO A 256 -55.36 56.85 45.61
CA PRO A 256 -56.36 57.92 45.55
C PRO A 256 -56.62 58.50 44.15
N ARG A 257 -57.93 58.60 43.84
CA ARG A 257 -58.56 59.72 43.10
C ARG A 257 -58.13 59.92 41.64
N ARG A 258 -58.94 59.40 40.71
CA ARG A 258 -59.10 60.02 39.38
C ARG A 258 -59.65 61.44 39.55
N SER A 259 -58.99 62.44 38.95
CA SER A 259 -59.56 63.77 38.76
C SER A 259 -60.65 63.74 37.68
N ARG A 260 -61.59 64.70 37.75
CA ARG A 260 -62.49 65.03 36.64
C ARG A 260 -61.79 65.99 35.68
N ASP A 261 -62.14 65.89 34.40
CA ASP A 261 -62.21 66.93 33.35
C ASP A 261 -62.14 66.23 31.96
N ASP A 262 -62.82 66.68 30.89
CA ASP A 262 -63.92 67.66 30.78
C ASP A 262 -64.87 67.27 29.60
N SER A 263 -65.80 68.17 29.30
CA SER A 263 -67.06 68.05 28.58
C SER A 263 -66.98 68.11 27.04
N ARG A 264 -67.96 67.45 26.38
CA ARG A 264 -68.43 67.70 24.99
C ARG A 264 -67.36 67.40 23.91
N ILE A 265 -67.62 67.30 22.61
CA ILE A 265 -68.71 67.69 21.68
C ILE A 265 -68.92 66.49 20.71
N GLY A 266 -70.09 66.21 20.13
CA GLY A 266 -71.43 66.83 20.22
C GLY A 266 -72.37 66.22 19.18
#